data_AF-A0A6N8FQU8-F1
#
_entry.id   AF-A0A6N8FQU8-F1
#
_cell.length_a   1.000
_cell.length_b   1.000
_cell.length_c   1.000
_cell.angle_alpha   90.00
_cell.angle_beta   90.00
_cell.angle_gamma   90.00
#
_symmetry.space_group_name_H-M   'P 1'
#
loop_
_entity.id
_entity.type
_entity.pdbx_description
1 polymer ?
#
loop_
_entity_poly.entity_id
_entity_poly.type
_entity_poly.pdbx_seq_one_letter_code
_entity_poly.pdbx_strand_id
1 'polypeptide(L)' 'MGKPKRDPNSVELANKIIEQYQPKSVEDMQDALKDIFGPMFESMLKGEMNHHLGYESNDKGEKETNNRRNGYGKK' A
#
# COMPACT_ATOMS: atom_id res chain seq x y z
N MET A 1 20.19 -11.42 -27.19
CA MET A 1 19.98 -11.20 -25.75
C MET A 1 18.83 -12.09 -25.29
N GLY A 2 19.06 -13.02 -24.37
CA GLY A 2 18.01 -13.88 -23.82
C GLY A 2 17.14 -13.12 -22.83
N LYS A 3 15.82 -13.39 -22.80
CA LYS A 3 14.91 -12.78 -21.83
C LYS A 3 15.36 -13.16 -20.41
N PRO A 4 15.47 -12.22 -19.45
CA PRO A 4 15.78 -12.57 -18.07
C PRO A 4 14.70 -13.51 -17.52
N LYS A 5 15.13 -14.58 -16.85
CA LYS A 5 14.23 -15.52 -16.20
C LYS A 5 13.53 -14.79 -15.05
N ARG A 6 12.19 -14.77 -15.08
CA ARG A 6 11.39 -14.16 -13.99
C ARG A 6 11.53 -15.02 -12.73
N ASP A 7 11.54 -14.36 -11.58
CA ASP A 7 11.50 -15.05 -10.28
C ASP A 7 10.21 -15.87 -10.15
N PRO A 8 10.28 -17.16 -9.77
CA PRO A 8 9.10 -18.02 -9.67
C PRO A 8 8.02 -17.50 -8.72
N ASN A 9 8.38 -16.89 -7.59
CA ASN A 9 7.41 -16.37 -6.62
C ASN A 9 6.66 -15.17 -7.20
N SER A 10 7.36 -14.34 -7.97
CA SER A 10 6.74 -13.20 -8.66
C SER A 10 5.72 -13.66 -9.71
N VAL A 11 5.99 -14.77 -10.41
CA VAL A 11 5.06 -15.37 -11.37
C VAL A 11 3.85 -15.97 -10.65
N GLU A 12 4.07 -16.68 -9.55
CA GLU A 12 2.98 -17.25 -8.74
C GLU A 12 2.05 -16.15 -8.21
N LEU A 13 2.61 -15.06 -7.69
CA LEU A 13 1.84 -13.93 -7.20
C LEU A 13 1.01 -13.29 -8.31
N ALA A 14 1.62 -13.07 -9.49
CA ALA A 14 0.90 -12.52 -10.65
C ALA A 14 -0.27 -13.41 -11.07
N ASN A 15 -0.08 -14.73 -11.09
CA ASN A 15 -1.15 -15.68 -11.42
C ASN A 15 -2.30 -15.61 -10.40
N LYS A 16 -2.00 -15.54 -9.10
CA LYS A 16 -3.02 -15.36 -8.06
C LYS A 16 -3.82 -14.08 -8.25
N ILE A 17 -3.16 -12.97 -8.62
CA ILE A 17 -3.84 -11.69 -8.88
C ILE A 17 -4.82 -11.83 -10.06
N ILE A 18 -4.38 -12.44 -11.15
CA ILE A 18 -5.21 -12.67 -12.35
C ILE A 18 -6.40 -13.58 -12.03
N GLU A 19 -6.19 -14.64 -11.25
CA GLU A 19 -7.23 -15.59 -10.86
C GLU A 19 -8.32 -14.95 -9.99
N GLN A 20 -7.93 -14.10 -9.03
CA GLN A 20 -8.85 -13.46 -8.09
C GLN A 20 -9.64 -12.30 -8.71
N TYR A 21 -8.97 -11.45 -9.49
CA TYR A 21 -9.60 -10.25 -10.05
C TYR A 21 -10.22 -10.46 -11.43
N GLN A 22 -9.84 -11.53 -12.16
CA GLN A 22 -10.34 -11.88 -13.49
C GLN A 22 -10.53 -10.68 -14.44
N PRO A 23 -9.50 -9.84 -14.61
CA PRO A 23 -9.63 -8.59 -15.35
C PRO A 23 -9.92 -8.86 -16.83
N LYS A 24 -10.87 -8.12 -17.38
CA LYS A 24 -11.27 -8.20 -18.80
C LYS A 24 -10.76 -7.00 -19.60
N SER A 25 -10.39 -5.93 -18.91
CA SER A 25 -9.85 -4.69 -19.48
C SER A 25 -8.52 -4.30 -18.82
N VAL A 26 -7.87 -3.28 -19.40
CA VAL A 26 -6.66 -2.68 -18.80
C VAL A 26 -7.04 -1.94 -17.52
N GLU A 27 -8.21 -1.30 -17.53
CA GLU A 27 -8.79 -0.57 -16.40
C GLU A 27 -9.02 -1.51 -15.21
N ASP A 28 -9.59 -2.70 -15.43
CA ASP A 28 -9.81 -3.71 -14.38
C ASP A 28 -8.48 -4.13 -13.73
N MET A 29 -7.43 -4.29 -14.55
CA MET A 29 -6.10 -4.63 -14.03
C MET A 29 -5.50 -3.46 -13.24
N GLN A 30 -5.68 -2.21 -13.69
CA GLN A 30 -5.22 -1.04 -12.95
C GLN A 30 -5.90 -0.92 -11.59
N ASP A 31 -7.20 -1.18 -11.53
CA ASP A 31 -7.95 -1.13 -10.28
C ASP A 31 -7.56 -2.28 -9.34
N ALA A 32 -7.36 -3.50 -9.87
CA ALA A 32 -6.79 -4.61 -9.11
C ALA A 32 -5.44 -4.27 -8.48
N LEU A 33 -4.55 -3.63 -9.26
CA LEU A 33 -3.25 -3.18 -8.76
C LEU A 33 -3.42 -2.09 -7.68
N LYS A 34 -4.32 -1.12 -7.87
CA LYS A 34 -4.59 -0.09 -6.84
C LYS A 34 -5.11 -0.70 -5.55
N ASP A 35 -5.96 -1.71 -5.62
CA ASP A 35 -6.51 -2.38 -4.43
C ASP A 35 -5.45 -3.16 -3.66
N ILE A 36 -4.47 -3.75 -4.36
CA ILE A 36 -3.36 -4.49 -3.74
C ILE A 36 -2.31 -3.53 -3.17
N PHE A 37 -1.90 -2.53 -3.96
CA PHE A 37 -0.81 -1.63 -3.59
C PHE A 37 -1.26 -0.45 -2.73
N GLY A 38 -2.52 -0.04 -2.82
CA GLY A 38 -3.09 1.05 -2.02
C GLY A 38 -2.89 0.86 -0.51
N PRO A 39 -3.29 -0.29 0.07
CA PRO A 39 -3.08 -0.59 1.49
C PRO A 39 -1.60 -0.67 1.88
N MET A 40 -0.73 -1.13 0.98
CA MET A 40 0.72 -1.17 1.23
C MET A 40 1.28 0.24 1.35
N PHE A 41 0.99 1.12 0.40
CA PHE A 41 1.42 2.51 0.45
C PHE A 41 0.81 3.25 1.65
N GLU A 42 -0.47 3.04 1.93
CA GLU A 42 -1.12 3.64 3.10
C GLU A 42 -0.44 3.20 4.40
N SER A 43 -0.07 1.92 4.53
CA SER A 43 0.62 1.40 5.71
C SER A 43 2.02 2.00 5.85
N MET A 44 2.77 2.12 4.75
CA MET A 44 4.08 2.79 4.75
C MET A 44 3.96 4.25 5.19
N LEU A 45 3.03 5.01 4.59
CA LEU A 45 2.81 6.42 4.94
C LEU A 45 2.34 6.61 6.39
N LYS A 46 1.50 5.70 6.90
CA LYS A 46 1.12 5.69 8.32
C LYS A 46 2.33 5.46 9.21
N GLY A 47 3.19 4.49 8.86
CA GLY A 47 4.43 4.22 9.57
C GLY A 47 5.36 5.42 9.60
N GLU A 48 5.55 6.09 8.45
CA GLU A 48 6.31 7.35 8.37
C GLU A 48 5.71 8.44 9.27
N MET A 49 4.38 8.56 9.31
CA MET A 49 3.70 9.51 10.18
C MET A 49 3.86 9.16 11.67
N ASN A 50 3.82 7.88 12.04
CA ASN A 50 4.08 7.42 13.40
C ASN A 50 5.51 7.78 13.82
N HIS A 51 6.49 7.52 12.97
CA HIS A 51 7.89 7.86 13.20
C HIS A 51 8.10 9.37 13.31
N HIS A 52 7.53 10.16 12.40
CA HIS A 52 7.68 11.62 12.38
C HIS A 52 7.06 12.28 13.62
N LEU A 53 5.89 11.82 14.04
CA LEU A 53 5.19 12.37 15.20
C LEU A 53 5.65 11.79 16.53
N GLY A 54 6.25 10.60 16.52
CA GLY A 54 6.67 9.85 17.70
C GLY A 54 5.54 9.12 18.43
N TYR A 55 4.36 8.98 17.82
CA TYR A 55 3.21 8.32 18.44
C TYR A 55 2.22 7.75 17.43
N GLU A 56 1.49 6.72 17.85
CA GLU A 56 0.50 5.99 17.06
C GLU A 56 -0.83 6.74 16.88
N SER A 57 -1.62 6.35 15.89
CA SER A 57 -2.97 6.91 15.74
C SER A 57 -3.82 6.62 16.98
N ASN A 58 -4.55 7.64 17.46
CA ASN A 58 -5.38 7.59 18.68
C ASN A 58 -4.62 7.38 20.00
N ASP A 59 -3.29 7.53 20.02
CA ASP A 59 -2.53 7.49 21.27
C ASP A 59 -2.98 8.61 22.23
N LYS A 60 -3.39 8.24 23.46
CA LYS A 60 -3.90 9.16 24.48
C LYS A 60 -2.83 9.67 25.46
N GLY A 61 -1.58 9.23 25.31
CA GLY A 61 -0.48 9.67 26.15
C GLY A 61 -0.14 11.15 25.98
N GLU A 62 0.73 11.65 26.85
CA GLU A 62 1.34 12.97 26.67
C GLU A 62 2.19 13.00 25.39
N LYS A 63 2.30 14.17 24.77
CA LYS A 63 2.98 14.35 23.49
C LYS A 63 4.06 15.41 23.62
N GLU A 64 5.26 15.08 23.17
CA GLU A 64 6.44 15.98 23.21
C GLU A 64 6.24 17.27 22.40
N THR A 65 5.38 17.24 21.37
CA THR A 65 5.12 18.40 20.51
C THR A 65 3.65 18.80 20.53
N ASN A 66 3.34 19.99 20.01
CA ASN A 66 1.97 20.46 19.77
C ASN A 66 1.36 19.92 18.46
N ASN A 67 2.14 19.23 17.63
CA ASN A 67 1.67 18.76 16.32
C ASN A 67 0.70 17.58 16.48
N ARG A 68 -0.38 17.56 15.70
CA ARG A 68 -1.44 16.54 15.78
C ARG A 68 -1.84 16.02 14.41
N ARG A 69 -2.29 14.76 14.37
CA ARG A 69 -2.84 14.15 13.16
C ARG A 69 -4.11 14.87 12.75
N ASN A 70 -4.28 15.10 11.45
CA ASN A 70 -5.40 15.88 10.89
C ASN A 70 -6.22 15.08 9.86
N GLY A 71 -6.39 13.78 10.10
CA GLY A 71 -7.14 12.90 9.20
C GLY A 71 -6.45 12.65 7.85
N TYR A 72 -7.26 12.42 6.83
CA TYR A 72 -6.80 12.08 5.47
C TYR A 72 -7.09 13.23 4.50
N GLY A 73 -6.20 13.41 3.51
CA GLY A 73 -6.42 14.34 2.41
C GLY A 73 -7.52 13.85 1.46
N LYS A 74 -8.04 14.77 0.63
CA LYS A 74 -8.97 14.39 -0.46
C LYS A 74 -8.21 13.59 -1.52
N LYS A 75 -8.85 12.53 -2.02
CA LYS A 75 -8.41 11.77 -3.20
C LYS A 75 -8.74 12.54 -4.47
#